data_AF-A0A7X8K1I5-F1
#
_entry.id   AF-A0A7X8K1I5-F1
#
_cell.length_a   1.000
_cell.length_b   1.000
_cell.length_c   1.000
_cell.angle_alpha   90.00
_cell.angle_beta   90.00
_cell.angle_gamma   90.00
#
_symmetry.space_group_name_H-M   'P 1'
#
loop_
_entity.id
_entity.type
_entity.pdbx_description
1 polymer ?
#
loop_
_entity_poly.entity_id
_entity_poly.type
_entity_poly.pdbx_seq_one_letter_code
_entity_poly.pdbx_strand_id
1 'polypeptide(L)'
;MLTAAPERELFHLKNKSKGVLKESEWQLFSNLSIFGKVMVLALVLLVFLGGTGIYALVSLNDMEQRFENLLQHELAAQELAGEVKLTVVQNGLSALEHITTIDPNRQTFFAEELKEHQDNLARLIQIYKEQDLTEAEQEAFNRFEAVLATYNSALTEAVNHHRANNEFMAQSAYLASSANRNMTYLTLDDLIALSQEKADLLRQENRSINAQVRTYVIFVLVLALAVSALLSFIIGRGLSRRMKVLEAGARQGAGGDLTMTIAVDGSDELGSLGASFGLMINNLREVIEEVKQGAAQSAVVAEELRQNLHEAGTAAESVNNAIQDVAAGANEQANGAQQAAEMINYINQAVEANSEGINLINERTGEVLKLIDNALKHLDNQNRRMQDNIQASEKVATAVHNLNTMAQEIGRMLETISQFADQTNLLALNAAIEAARAGEQGRGFAVVADEVRKLAEGSAQAAGEIGRIVEQVQKGAKEAVKDMDIAQETIKAQEEAVTHTDTIFRQISQAIGEVSGSIGKVAKAGEKIVEQTRGITDVINRVSAVAEEDAAAAQEVSA
;
A
#
# COMPACT_ATOMS: atom_id res chain seq x y z
N MET A 1 -6.09 25.00 -36.48
CA MET A 1 -7.29 25.19 -37.32
C MET A 1 -8.47 25.28 -36.36
N LEU A 2 -9.27 26.35 -36.23
CA LEU A 2 -9.66 27.46 -37.10
C LEU A 2 -9.99 28.70 -36.23
N THR A 3 -9.51 29.87 -36.69
CA THR A 3 -10.17 31.21 -36.72
C THR A 3 -10.90 31.79 -35.50
N ALA A 4 -10.45 32.95 -35.01
CA ALA A 4 -11.03 34.27 -35.33
C ALA A 4 -10.53 35.38 -34.37
N ALA A 5 -9.99 36.46 -34.93
CA ALA A 5 -9.94 37.82 -34.35
C ALA A 5 -11.17 38.62 -34.88
N PRO A 6 -11.51 39.89 -34.52
CA PRO A 6 -10.66 40.95 -33.94
C PRO A 6 -11.32 42.04 -33.02
N GLU A 7 -10.50 43.04 -32.64
CA GLU A 7 -10.79 44.48 -32.39
C GLU A 7 -11.44 45.04 -31.09
N ARG A 8 -10.71 45.96 -30.42
CA ARG A 8 -11.09 47.32 -29.96
C ARG A 8 -9.92 47.96 -29.18
N GLU A 9 -9.15 48.86 -29.78
CA GLU A 9 -9.21 50.35 -29.72
C GLU A 9 -9.04 51.04 -28.34
N LEU A 10 -7.90 51.74 -28.22
CA LEU A 10 -7.72 53.14 -27.76
C LEU A 10 -8.38 53.63 -26.46
N PHE A 11 -7.56 54.03 -25.47
CA PHE A 11 -7.78 55.28 -24.71
C PHE A 11 -6.48 55.92 -24.18
N HIS A 12 -6.12 57.03 -24.84
CA HIS A 12 -5.48 58.28 -24.40
C HIS A 12 -4.32 58.35 -23.37
N LEU A 13 -3.24 58.92 -23.92
CA LEU A 13 -2.19 59.72 -23.29
C LEU A 13 -2.67 60.88 -22.39
N LYS A 14 -1.74 61.27 -21.50
CA LYS A 14 -1.41 62.65 -21.06
C LYS A 14 -2.11 63.16 -19.79
N ASN A 15 -1.37 63.20 -18.68
CA ASN A 15 -1.30 64.44 -17.91
C ASN A 15 0.12 64.69 -17.37
N LYS A 16 0.61 65.89 -17.66
CA LYS A 16 1.98 66.35 -17.45
C LYS A 16 2.07 67.09 -16.11
N SER A 17 3.12 66.79 -15.36
CA SER A 17 3.94 67.73 -14.58
C SER A 17 3.22 68.83 -13.77
N LYS A 18 3.12 68.61 -12.45
CA LYS A 18 3.31 69.65 -11.44
C LYS A 18 4.03 69.06 -10.21
N GLY A 19 5.17 69.63 -9.85
CA GLY A 19 5.76 69.49 -8.51
C GLY A 19 6.92 68.51 -8.33
N VAL A 20 7.95 68.53 -9.19
CA VAL A 20 9.24 67.86 -8.91
C VAL A 20 10.03 68.71 -7.92
N LEU A 21 9.68 68.61 -6.65
CA LEU A 21 10.60 68.77 -5.52
C LEU A 21 10.30 67.65 -4.53
N LYS A 22 11.27 66.74 -4.36
CA LYS A 22 11.42 65.73 -3.28
C LYS A 22 10.58 64.44 -3.31
N GLU A 23 10.77 63.57 -4.30
CA GLU A 23 10.55 62.12 -4.11
C GLU A 23 11.86 61.34 -3.88
N SER A 24 13.01 61.81 -4.38
CA SER A 24 14.29 61.08 -4.25
C SER A 24 14.86 61.07 -2.83
N GLU A 25 14.63 62.12 -2.02
CA GLU A 25 15.11 62.19 -0.63
C GLU A 25 14.25 61.33 0.33
N TRP A 26 12.95 61.19 0.05
CA TRP A 26 12.05 60.33 0.83
C TRP A 26 12.30 58.84 0.58
N GLN A 27 12.74 58.46 -0.63
CA GLN A 27 13.12 57.08 -0.94
C GLN A 27 14.41 56.65 -0.23
N LEU A 28 15.39 57.56 -0.10
CA LEU A 28 16.60 57.33 0.69
C LEU A 28 16.24 57.06 2.15
N PHE A 29 15.39 57.90 2.76
CA PHE A 29 14.96 57.72 4.15
C PHE A 29 14.04 56.50 4.35
N SER A 30 13.18 56.16 3.40
CA SER A 30 12.29 55.00 3.50
C SER A 30 13.03 53.67 3.41
N ASN A 31 14.17 53.63 2.71
CA ASN A 31 14.99 52.43 2.52
C ASN A 31 16.11 52.26 3.54
N LEU A 32 16.31 53.23 4.44
CA LEU A 32 17.17 53.05 5.59
C LEU A 32 16.64 51.93 6.49
N SER A 33 17.58 51.18 7.07
CA SER A 33 17.28 50.23 8.13
C SER A 33 16.50 50.89 9.26
N ILE A 34 15.76 50.09 10.02
CA ILE A 34 15.07 50.59 11.23
C ILE A 34 16.09 51.29 12.15
N PHE A 35 17.27 50.70 12.31
CA PHE A 35 18.38 51.29 13.06
C PHE A 35 18.83 52.64 12.48
N GLY A 36 18.98 52.74 11.16
CA GLY A 36 19.37 53.98 10.49
C GLY A 36 18.35 55.12 10.68
N LYS A 37 17.04 54.82 10.65
CA LYS A 37 15.97 55.80 10.91
C LYS A 37 16.02 56.32 12.35
N VAL A 38 16.29 55.44 13.32
CA VAL A 38 16.45 55.82 14.74
C VAL A 38 17.71 56.67 14.95
N MET A 39 18.82 56.34 14.30
CA MET A 39 20.07 57.11 14.38
C MET A 39 19.92 58.53 13.86
N VAL A 40 19.19 58.75 12.76
CA VAL A 40 18.91 60.11 12.24
C VAL A 40 18.14 60.95 13.26
N LEU A 41 17.15 60.36 13.95
CA LEU A 41 16.38 61.06 14.98
C LEU A 41 17.25 61.46 16.18
N ALA A 42 18.13 60.57 16.62
CA ALA A 42 19.07 60.86 17.71
C ALA A 42 20.08 61.96 17.34
N LEU A 43 20.57 61.97 16.10
CA LEU A 43 21.55 62.95 15.62
C LEU A 43 20.93 64.35 15.53
N VAL A 44 19.68 64.48 15.07
CA VAL A 44 18.95 65.76 15.06
C VAL A 44 18.81 66.32 16.47
N LEU A 45 18.42 65.50 17.45
CA LEU A 45 18.32 65.91 18.86
C LEU A 45 19.65 66.39 19.45
N LEU A 46 20.74 65.69 19.16
CA LEU A 46 22.09 66.06 19.62
C LEU A 46 22.54 67.41 19.06
N VAL A 47 22.23 67.71 17.79
CA VAL A 47 22.55 69.00 17.18
C VAL A 47 21.82 70.15 17.88
N PHE A 48 20.52 69.98 18.19
CA PHE A 48 19.76 70.98 18.95
C PHE A 48 20.30 71.18 20.37
N LEU A 49 20.58 70.10 21.10
CA LEU A 49 21.14 70.15 22.46
C LEU A 49 22.53 70.81 22.47
N GLY A 50 23.43 70.40 21.59
CA GLY A 50 24.77 70.98 21.48
C GLY A 50 24.74 72.47 21.13
N GLY A 51 23.91 72.87 20.16
CA GLY A 51 23.77 74.27 19.76
C GLY A 51 23.24 75.18 20.87
N THR A 52 22.20 74.73 21.59
CA THR A 52 21.65 75.48 22.74
C THR A 52 22.64 75.60 23.91
N GLY A 53 23.38 74.53 24.21
CA GLY A 53 24.38 74.53 25.27
C GLY A 53 25.53 75.50 25.02
N ILE A 54 26.06 75.52 23.79
CA ILE A 54 27.15 76.45 23.40
C ILE A 54 26.67 77.91 23.51
N TYR A 55 25.48 78.22 23.01
CA TYR A 55 24.94 79.58 23.07
C TYR A 55 24.73 80.07 24.52
N ALA A 56 24.21 79.21 25.39
CA ALA A 56 24.01 79.54 26.81
C ALA A 56 25.35 79.82 27.52
N LEU A 57 26.40 79.02 27.27
CA LEU A 57 27.72 79.23 27.85
C LEU A 57 28.36 80.56 27.42
N VAL A 58 28.29 80.89 26.12
CA VAL A 58 28.82 82.16 25.61
C VAL A 58 28.09 83.35 26.23
N SER A 59 26.76 83.28 26.35
CA SER A 59 25.97 84.36 26.93
C SER A 59 26.20 84.57 28.42
N LEU A 60 26.50 83.51 29.17
CA LEU A 60 26.82 83.62 30.61
C LEU A 60 28.16 84.36 30.82
N ASN A 61 29.15 84.08 29.97
CA ASN A 61 30.46 84.71 30.03
C ASN A 61 30.41 86.22 29.73
N ASP A 62 29.58 86.65 28.76
CA ASP A 62 29.37 88.09 28.47
C ASP A 62 28.69 88.81 29.65
N MET A 63 27.77 88.14 30.34
CA MET A 63 27.08 88.69 31.51
C MET A 63 28.02 88.87 32.71
N GLU A 64 28.96 87.95 32.91
CA GLU A 64 29.95 88.00 33.99
C GLU A 64 30.86 89.23 33.86
N GLN A 65 31.42 89.47 32.66
CA GLN A 65 32.28 90.63 32.40
C GLN A 65 31.58 91.97 32.64
N ARG A 66 30.30 92.09 32.23
CA ARG A 66 29.51 93.30 32.45
C ARG A 66 29.21 93.57 33.92
N PHE A 67 29.08 92.50 34.72
CA PHE A 67 28.81 92.62 36.15
C PHE A 67 30.06 93.03 36.94
N GLU A 68 31.24 92.53 36.56
CA GLU A 68 32.52 92.96 37.16
C GLU A 68 32.80 94.45 36.94
N ASN A 69 32.56 94.96 35.72
CA ASN A 69 32.73 96.40 35.42
C ASN A 69 31.86 97.30 36.30
N LEU A 70 30.62 96.88 36.61
CA LEU A 70 29.72 97.63 37.50
C LEU A 70 30.26 97.68 38.95
N LEU A 71 30.85 96.59 39.43
CA LEU A 71 31.37 96.47 40.79
C LEU A 71 32.67 97.25 40.99
N GLN A 72 33.60 97.20 40.04
CA GLN A 72 34.94 97.77 40.22
C GLN A 72 35.03 99.28 40.02
N HIS A 73 34.15 99.88 39.23
CA HIS A 73 34.29 101.31 38.86
C HIS A 73 33.21 102.17 39.51
N GLU A 74 31.93 101.91 39.25
CA GLU A 74 30.85 102.81 39.67
C GLU A 74 30.56 102.80 41.17
N LEU A 75 30.57 101.62 41.79
CA LEU A 75 30.35 101.51 43.24
C LEU A 75 31.55 102.00 44.05
N ALA A 76 32.76 101.82 43.52
CA ALA A 76 33.98 102.36 44.12
C ALA A 76 34.04 103.89 44.08
N ALA A 77 33.52 104.53 43.02
CA ALA A 77 33.38 105.98 42.91
C ALA A 77 32.53 106.58 44.04
N GLN A 78 31.42 105.92 44.38
CA GLN A 78 30.51 106.36 45.45
C GLN A 78 31.15 106.23 46.83
N GLU A 79 31.86 105.12 47.08
CA GLU A 79 32.59 104.92 48.33
C GLU A 79 33.64 106.03 48.54
N LEU A 80 34.41 106.34 47.49
CA LEU A 80 35.44 107.36 47.52
C LEU A 80 34.89 108.78 47.77
N ALA A 81 33.77 109.14 47.13
CA ALA A 81 33.07 110.40 47.42
C ALA A 81 32.63 110.46 48.90
N GLY A 82 32.13 109.35 49.45
CA GLY A 82 31.77 109.23 50.87
C GLY A 82 32.95 109.53 51.81
N GLU A 83 34.13 108.98 51.53
CA GLU A 83 35.35 109.23 52.32
C GLU A 83 35.81 110.70 52.24
N VAL A 84 35.69 111.31 51.06
CA VAL A 84 35.98 112.74 50.87
C VAL A 84 35.04 113.60 51.72
N LYS A 85 33.74 113.28 51.74
CA LYS A 85 32.73 113.97 52.58
C LYS A 85 33.12 113.93 54.05
N LEU A 86 33.51 112.75 54.55
CA LEU A 86 33.93 112.55 55.94
C LEU A 86 35.19 113.36 56.28
N THR A 87 36.19 113.32 55.41
CA THR A 87 37.46 114.05 55.63
C THR A 87 37.24 115.57 55.66
N VAL A 88 36.33 116.09 54.83
CA VAL A 88 35.93 117.51 54.86
C VAL A 88 35.29 117.90 56.20
N VAL A 89 34.45 117.02 56.79
CA VAL A 89 33.90 117.23 58.15
C VAL A 89 35.03 117.33 59.17
N GLN A 90 35.95 116.37 59.15
CA GLN A 90 37.08 116.29 60.09
C GLN A 90 37.95 117.56 60.03
N ASN A 91 38.31 118.02 58.83
CA ASN A 91 38.99 119.31 58.62
C ASN A 91 38.26 120.46 59.32
N GLY A 92 36.94 120.54 59.12
CA GLY A 92 36.12 121.60 59.69
C GLY A 92 36.04 121.52 61.22
N LEU A 93 36.12 120.33 61.79
CA LEU A 93 36.09 120.11 63.23
C LEU A 93 37.44 120.45 63.86
N SER A 94 38.54 119.93 63.34
CA SER A 94 39.89 120.22 63.84
C SER A 94 40.20 121.72 63.78
N ALA A 95 39.78 122.42 62.71
CA ALA A 95 39.90 123.87 62.64
C ALA A 95 39.05 124.60 63.69
N LEU A 96 37.83 124.12 63.97
CA LEU A 96 36.97 124.70 65.02
C LEU A 96 37.58 124.51 66.41
N GLU A 97 38.05 123.31 66.70
CA GLU A 97 38.69 122.99 67.98
C GLU A 97 39.99 123.79 68.14
N HIS A 98 40.75 124.02 67.06
CA HIS A 98 41.90 124.91 67.06
C HIS A 98 41.54 126.35 67.43
N ILE A 99 40.48 126.93 66.86
CA ILE A 99 40.12 128.35 67.09
C ILE A 99 39.32 128.61 68.37
N THR A 100 38.88 127.57 69.06
CA THR A 100 38.09 127.69 70.29
C THR A 100 38.86 127.31 71.55
N THR A 101 39.94 126.53 71.41
CA THR A 101 40.76 126.14 72.55
C THR A 101 41.71 127.25 73.00
N ILE A 102 41.74 127.50 74.31
CA ILE A 102 42.66 128.43 74.97
C ILE A 102 44.00 127.79 75.35
N ASP A 103 44.14 126.46 75.19
CA ASP A 103 45.37 125.71 75.48
C ASP A 103 46.30 125.66 74.25
N PRO A 104 47.50 126.26 74.29
CA PRO A 104 48.45 126.30 73.17
C PRO A 104 48.92 124.93 72.68
N ASN A 105 49.01 123.93 73.57
CA ASN A 105 49.40 122.58 73.19
C ASN A 105 48.30 121.91 72.35
N ARG A 106 47.02 122.17 72.70
CA ARG A 106 45.88 121.68 71.92
C ARG A 106 45.73 122.41 70.59
N GLN A 107 46.05 123.71 70.53
CA GLN A 107 46.11 124.42 69.24
C GLN A 107 47.14 123.77 68.30
N THR A 108 48.32 123.44 68.81
CA THR A 108 49.36 122.78 68.00
C THR A 108 48.90 121.40 67.51
N PHE A 109 48.32 120.59 68.40
CA PHE A 109 47.76 119.27 68.05
C PHE A 109 46.71 119.35 66.94
N PHE A 110 45.70 120.22 67.08
CA PHE A 110 44.64 120.34 66.07
C PHE A 110 45.13 120.94 64.75
N ALA A 111 46.21 121.72 64.75
CA ALA A 111 46.83 122.17 63.52
C ALA A 111 47.55 121.03 62.78
N GLU A 112 48.18 120.11 63.51
CA GLU A 112 48.79 118.91 62.94
C GLU A 112 47.73 117.95 62.40
N GLU A 113 46.66 117.67 63.15
CA GLU A 113 45.52 116.87 62.67
C GLU A 113 44.87 117.49 61.42
N LEU A 114 44.65 118.81 61.43
CA LEU A 114 44.11 119.50 60.27
C LEU A 114 45.00 119.31 59.04
N LYS A 115 46.32 119.35 59.21
CA LYS A 115 47.26 119.12 58.10
C LYS A 115 47.19 117.67 57.61
N GLU A 116 47.14 116.69 58.50
CA GLU A 116 47.00 115.27 58.14
C GLU A 116 45.70 115.02 57.36
N HIS A 117 44.59 115.59 57.83
CA HIS A 117 43.30 115.50 57.13
C HIS A 117 43.32 116.23 55.79
N GLN A 118 44.03 117.36 55.65
CA GLN A 118 44.23 118.03 54.37
C GLN A 118 45.08 117.19 53.39
N ASP A 119 46.14 116.53 53.86
CA ASP A 119 46.98 115.63 53.06
C ASP A 119 46.18 114.39 52.60
N ASN A 120 45.39 113.80 53.50
CA ASN A 120 44.50 112.69 53.14
C ASN A 120 43.43 113.12 52.13
N LEU A 121 42.83 114.29 52.31
CA LEU A 121 41.85 114.84 51.39
C LEU A 121 42.45 115.05 49.99
N ALA A 122 43.68 115.59 49.90
CA ALA A 122 44.38 115.73 48.64
C ALA A 122 44.63 114.38 47.94
N ARG A 123 44.99 113.34 48.71
CA ARG A 123 45.14 111.97 48.18
C ARG A 123 43.82 111.41 47.66
N LEU A 124 42.73 111.56 48.39
CA LEU A 124 41.41 111.05 47.98
C LEU A 124 40.91 111.74 46.69
N ILE A 125 41.13 113.05 46.55
CA ILE A 125 40.81 113.80 45.32
C ILE A 125 41.62 113.27 44.15
N GLN A 126 42.91 112.98 44.34
CA GLN A 126 43.75 112.44 43.27
C GLN A 126 43.27 111.06 42.81
N ILE A 127 42.90 110.18 43.74
CA ILE A 127 42.33 108.86 43.40
C ILE A 127 41.01 109.03 42.64
N TYR A 128 40.18 110.00 43.03
CA TYR A 128 38.89 110.24 42.36
C TYR A 128 39.10 110.73 40.92
N LYS A 129 40.12 111.56 40.70
CA LYS A 129 40.49 112.08 39.39
C LYS A 129 41.03 111.02 38.43
N GLU A 130 41.53 109.91 38.96
CA GLU A 130 42.03 108.77 38.18
C GLU A 130 40.93 107.79 37.77
N GLN A 131 39.69 107.99 38.23
CA GLN A 131 38.55 107.19 37.81
C GLN A 131 38.05 107.60 36.42
N ASP A 132 37.41 106.66 35.73
CA ASP A 132 36.82 106.87 34.39
C ASP A 132 35.49 107.64 34.50
N LEU A 133 35.62 108.96 34.69
CA LEU A 133 34.50 109.89 34.84
C LEU A 133 33.88 110.18 33.47
N THR A 134 32.55 110.11 33.39
CA THR A 134 31.82 110.65 32.23
C THR A 134 32.02 112.15 32.08
N GLU A 135 31.70 112.71 30.91
CA GLU A 135 31.79 114.17 30.69
C GLU A 135 31.01 114.97 31.76
N ALA A 136 29.83 114.49 32.17
CA ALA A 136 29.01 115.10 33.21
C ALA A 136 29.63 114.97 34.62
N GLU A 137 30.16 113.79 34.96
CA GLU A 137 30.86 113.57 36.23
C GLU A 137 32.14 114.39 36.32
N GLN A 138 32.88 114.51 35.22
CA GLN A 138 34.09 115.33 35.15
C GLN A 138 33.77 116.81 35.37
N GLU A 139 32.69 117.32 34.80
CA GLU A 139 32.25 118.70 35.01
C GLU A 139 31.79 118.95 36.46
N ALA A 140 31.04 118.02 37.06
CA ALA A 140 30.66 118.06 38.46
C ALA A 140 31.88 118.00 39.39
N PHE A 141 32.89 117.19 39.05
CA PHE A 141 34.13 117.07 39.80
C PHE A 141 34.94 118.36 39.80
N ASN A 142 35.08 118.99 38.64
CA ASN A 142 35.78 120.28 38.53
C ASN A 142 35.08 121.37 39.36
N ARG A 143 33.73 121.38 39.40
CA ARG A 143 32.95 122.28 40.26
C ARG A 143 33.21 122.00 41.73
N PHE A 144 33.17 120.74 42.14
CA PHE A 144 33.51 120.30 43.50
C PHE A 144 34.92 120.73 43.91
N GLU A 145 35.93 120.48 43.07
CA GLU A 145 37.33 120.80 43.33
C GLU A 145 37.54 122.31 43.54
N ALA A 146 36.89 123.14 42.71
CA ALA A 146 36.95 124.60 42.82
C ALA A 146 36.34 125.10 44.15
N VAL A 147 35.15 124.59 44.51
CA VAL A 147 34.50 124.94 45.78
C VAL A 147 35.34 124.44 46.97
N LEU A 148 35.88 123.23 46.89
CA LEU A 148 36.73 122.67 47.93
C LEU A 148 38.01 123.49 48.14
N ALA A 149 38.61 124.02 47.08
CA ALA A 149 39.75 124.92 47.20
C ALA A 149 39.39 126.19 47.98
N THR A 150 38.22 126.78 47.74
CA THR A 150 37.73 127.94 48.51
C THR A 150 37.43 127.60 49.97
N TYR A 151 36.94 126.38 50.23
CA TYR A 151 36.77 125.86 51.59
C TYR A 151 38.11 125.75 52.32
N ASN A 152 39.08 125.07 51.71
CA ASN A 152 40.41 124.87 52.30
C ASN A 152 41.15 126.19 52.55
N SER A 153 41.02 127.15 51.62
CA SER A 153 41.61 128.49 51.77
C SER A 153 41.02 129.23 52.98
N ALA A 154 39.69 129.33 53.07
CA ALA A 154 39.02 130.01 54.18
C ALA A 154 39.29 129.33 55.54
N LEU A 155 39.39 128.00 55.54
CA LEU A 155 39.73 127.22 56.73
C LEU A 155 41.16 127.49 57.21
N THR A 156 42.11 127.60 56.27
CA THR A 156 43.51 127.93 56.56
C THR A 156 43.65 129.36 57.08
N GLU A 157 42.92 130.31 56.49
CA GLU A 157 42.85 131.70 56.97
C GLU A 157 42.30 131.79 58.39
N ALA A 158 41.27 131.00 58.74
CA ALA A 158 40.71 130.96 60.09
C ALA A 158 41.76 130.58 61.14
N VAL A 159 42.53 129.52 60.87
CA VAL A 159 43.62 129.05 61.75
C VAL A 159 44.74 130.10 61.85
N ASN A 160 45.11 130.73 60.73
CA ASN A 160 46.16 131.75 60.71
C ASN A 160 45.76 133.04 61.46
N HIS A 161 44.54 133.53 61.30
CA HIS A 161 44.05 134.69 62.05
C HIS A 161 43.98 134.42 63.55
N HIS A 162 43.62 133.19 63.95
CA HIS A 162 43.64 132.79 65.35
C HIS A 162 45.04 132.81 65.94
N ARG A 163 46.04 132.28 65.21
CA ARG A 163 47.46 132.33 65.61
C ARG A 163 48.00 133.77 65.75
N ALA A 164 47.45 134.71 64.98
CA ALA A 164 47.77 136.13 65.07
C ALA A 164 47.02 136.86 66.20
N ASN A 165 46.31 136.13 67.09
CA ASN A 165 45.46 136.64 68.16
C ASN A 165 44.31 137.55 67.70
N ASN A 166 43.79 137.34 66.48
CA ASN A 166 42.65 138.08 65.97
C ASN A 166 41.39 137.19 65.92
N GLU A 167 40.76 137.01 67.10
CA GLU A 167 39.63 136.09 67.29
C GLU A 167 38.43 136.39 66.37
N PHE A 168 38.09 137.67 66.17
CA PHE A 168 36.96 138.06 65.32
C PHE A 168 37.21 137.65 63.86
N MET A 169 38.40 137.94 63.33
CA MET A 169 38.74 137.56 61.95
C MET A 169 38.81 136.03 61.80
N ALA A 170 39.36 135.31 62.78
CA ALA A 170 39.40 133.85 62.79
C ALA A 170 38.00 133.23 62.75
N GLN A 171 37.08 133.73 63.58
CA GLN A 171 35.70 133.24 63.63
C GLN A 171 34.94 133.59 62.35
N SER A 172 35.19 134.77 61.76
CA SER A 172 34.57 135.16 60.49
C SER A 172 35.03 134.28 59.31
N ALA A 173 36.34 133.97 59.23
CA ALA A 173 36.89 133.09 58.21
C ALA A 173 36.42 131.64 58.38
N TYR A 174 36.24 131.17 59.62
CA TYR A 174 35.63 129.87 59.89
C TYR A 174 34.15 129.82 59.49
N LEU A 175 33.38 130.89 59.75
CA LEU A 175 32.00 130.97 59.29
C LEU A 175 31.93 130.95 57.76
N ALA A 176 32.83 131.65 57.07
CA ALA A 176 32.95 131.59 55.62
C ALA A 176 33.33 130.18 55.12
N SER A 177 34.28 129.51 55.79
CA SER A 177 34.61 128.12 55.48
C SER A 177 33.42 127.18 55.72
N SER A 178 32.60 127.40 56.74
CA SER A 178 31.40 126.59 56.98
C SER A 178 30.35 126.72 55.88
N ALA A 179 30.19 127.91 55.28
CA ALA A 179 29.34 128.13 54.12
C ALA A 179 29.90 127.41 52.88
N ASN A 180 31.21 127.52 52.64
CA ASN A 180 31.89 126.80 51.56
C ASN A 180 31.83 125.28 51.77
N ARG A 181 31.90 124.79 53.01
CA ARG A 181 31.75 123.37 53.36
C ARG A 181 30.40 122.82 52.94
N ASN A 182 29.33 123.58 53.19
CA ASN A 182 27.99 123.18 52.74
C ASN A 182 27.90 123.13 51.21
N MET A 183 28.54 124.08 50.52
CA MET A 183 28.61 124.06 49.05
C MET A 183 29.42 122.86 48.54
N THR A 184 30.54 122.52 49.20
CA THR A 184 31.33 121.33 48.93
C THR A 184 30.48 120.07 49.03
N TYR A 185 29.62 119.96 50.06
CA TYR A 185 28.70 118.82 50.19
C TYR A 185 27.68 118.76 49.07
N LEU A 186 27.09 119.90 48.68
CA LEU A 186 26.13 119.92 47.58
C LEU A 186 26.76 119.48 46.27
N THR A 187 27.97 119.96 45.95
CA THR A 187 28.69 119.54 44.74
C THR A 187 29.12 118.08 44.77
N LEU A 188 29.36 117.53 45.96
CA LEU A 188 29.73 116.12 46.12
C LEU A 188 28.52 115.19 46.11
N ASP A 189 27.36 115.64 46.59
CA ASP A 189 26.09 114.92 46.44
C ASP A 189 25.63 114.89 44.96
N ASP A 190 25.91 115.94 44.17
CA ASP A 190 25.70 115.95 42.70
C ASP A 190 26.54 114.87 42.00
N LEU A 191 27.82 114.73 42.37
CA LEU A 191 28.70 113.66 41.89
C LEU A 191 28.18 112.26 42.23
N ILE A 192 27.74 112.06 43.48
CA ILE A 192 27.18 110.77 43.93
C ILE A 192 25.90 110.45 43.16
N ALA A 193 25.04 111.44 42.90
CA ALA A 193 23.80 111.25 42.15
C ALA A 193 24.06 110.82 40.68
N LEU A 194 25.04 111.45 40.01
CA LEU A 194 25.43 111.09 38.64
C LEU A 194 25.99 109.66 38.57
N SER A 195 26.84 109.28 39.51
CA SER A 195 27.36 107.91 39.59
C SER A 195 26.25 106.88 39.89
N GLN A 196 25.23 107.24 40.69
CA GLN A 196 24.07 106.37 40.94
C GLN A 196 23.22 106.15 39.68
N GLU A 197 22.98 107.20 38.89
CA GLU A 197 22.20 107.12 37.65
C GLU A 197 22.87 106.19 36.63
N LYS A 198 24.19 106.30 36.47
CA LYS A 198 24.99 105.44 35.59
C LYS A 198 24.92 103.96 36.02
N ALA A 199 25.03 103.68 37.31
CA ALA A 199 24.92 102.31 37.84
C ALA A 199 23.53 101.69 37.60
N ASP A 200 22.46 102.47 37.68
CA ASP A 200 21.10 101.96 37.45
C ASP A 200 20.78 101.72 35.97
N LEU A 201 21.31 102.53 35.05
CA LEU A 201 21.21 102.29 33.60
C LEU A 201 21.86 100.94 33.21
N LEU A 202 23.06 100.66 33.71
CA LEU A 202 23.77 99.39 33.47
C LEU A 202 23.03 98.18 34.06
N ARG A 203 22.36 98.34 35.22
CA ARG A 203 21.50 97.30 35.80
C ARG A 203 20.28 97.03 34.93
N GLN A 204 19.67 98.06 34.36
CA GLN A 204 18.50 97.92 33.49
C GLN A 204 18.86 97.22 32.18
N GLU A 205 19.98 97.58 31.55
CA GLU A 205 20.47 96.95 30.32
C GLU A 205 20.70 95.44 30.53
N ASN A 206 21.41 95.06 31.60
CA ASN A 206 21.67 93.65 31.94
C ASN A 206 20.39 92.83 32.15
N ARG A 207 19.36 93.39 32.79
CA ARG A 207 18.06 92.70 32.96
C ARG A 207 17.38 92.41 31.63
N SER A 208 17.46 93.34 30.67
CA SER A 208 16.81 93.19 29.37
C SER A 208 17.47 92.10 28.52
N ILE A 209 18.81 92.02 28.54
CA ILE A 209 19.58 91.01 27.81
C ILE A 209 19.29 89.60 28.36
N ASN A 210 19.24 89.45 29.69
CA ASN A 210 18.90 88.18 30.33
C ASN A 210 17.50 87.65 29.94
N ALA A 211 16.53 88.55 29.79
CA ALA A 211 15.20 88.16 29.34
C ALA A 211 15.20 87.67 27.88
N GLN A 212 16.00 88.29 27.00
CA GLN A 212 16.15 87.88 25.61
C GLN A 212 16.82 86.50 25.49
N VAL A 213 17.94 86.29 26.19
CA VAL A 213 18.68 85.02 26.20
C VAL A 213 17.79 83.88 26.70
N ARG A 214 17.05 84.08 27.80
CA ARG A 214 16.12 83.08 28.33
C ARG A 214 15.03 82.71 27.32
N THR A 215 14.45 83.71 26.64
CA THR A 215 13.38 83.48 25.67
C THR A 215 13.89 82.71 24.45
N TYR A 216 15.10 83.02 23.98
CA TYR A 216 15.73 82.31 22.87
C TYR A 216 15.98 80.83 23.20
N VAL A 217 16.55 80.54 24.37
CA VAL A 217 16.79 79.15 24.82
C VAL A 217 15.49 78.35 24.89
N ILE A 218 14.42 78.92 25.47
CA ILE A 218 13.11 78.26 25.56
C ILE A 218 12.53 77.98 24.17
N PHE A 219 12.62 78.94 23.24
CA PHE A 219 12.10 78.78 21.89
C PHE A 219 12.78 77.62 21.13
N VAL A 220 14.12 77.55 21.18
CA VAL A 220 14.87 76.49 20.49
C VAL A 220 14.56 75.10 21.09
N LEU A 221 14.39 75.00 22.41
CA LEU A 221 13.99 73.75 23.07
C LEU A 221 12.61 73.27 22.62
N VAL A 222 11.62 74.18 22.55
CA VAL A 222 10.27 73.84 22.07
C VAL A 222 10.30 73.39 20.61
N LEU A 223 11.09 74.06 19.76
CA LEU A 223 11.25 73.69 18.35
C LEU A 223 11.90 72.30 18.19
N ALA A 224 12.94 71.99 18.97
CA ALA A 224 13.61 70.70 18.96
C ALA A 224 12.65 69.54 19.34
N LEU A 225 11.80 69.77 20.35
CA LEU A 225 10.76 68.81 20.76
C LEU A 225 9.72 68.59 19.66
N ALA A 226 9.25 69.68 19.02
CA ALA A 226 8.26 69.59 17.94
C ALA A 226 8.79 68.79 16.73
N VAL A 227 10.02 69.06 16.29
CA VAL A 227 10.66 68.34 15.18
C VAL A 227 10.86 66.86 15.51
N SER A 228 11.29 66.56 16.73
CA SER A 228 11.50 65.18 17.18
C SER A 228 10.20 64.38 17.26
N ALA A 229 9.11 65.00 17.73
CA ALA A 229 7.79 64.39 17.75
C ALA A 229 7.26 64.09 16.34
N LEU A 230 7.46 65.03 15.40
CA LEU A 230 7.04 64.86 14.00
C LEU A 230 7.79 63.71 13.31
N LEU A 231 9.12 63.66 13.46
CA LEU A 231 9.94 62.59 12.89
C LEU A 231 9.59 61.23 13.52
N SER A 232 9.39 61.18 14.84
CA SER A 232 8.95 59.96 15.55
C SER A 232 7.62 59.45 15.01
N PHE A 233 6.66 60.36 14.77
CA PHE A 233 5.34 60.00 14.24
C PHE A 233 5.43 59.43 12.81
N ILE A 234 6.23 60.04 11.93
CA ILE A 234 6.41 59.59 10.55
C ILE A 234 7.05 58.19 10.51
N ILE A 235 8.14 57.99 11.26
CA ILE A 235 8.85 56.70 11.34
C ILE A 235 7.92 55.63 11.94
N GLY A 236 7.29 55.94 13.06
CA GLY A 236 6.41 55.01 13.78
C GLY A 236 5.19 54.58 12.95
N ARG A 237 4.57 55.52 12.22
CA ARG A 237 3.44 55.21 11.33
C ARG A 237 3.85 54.32 10.16
N GLY A 238 5.01 54.57 9.55
CA GLY A 238 5.54 53.75 8.45
C GLY A 238 5.84 52.31 8.90
N LEU A 239 6.49 52.17 10.05
CA LEU A 239 6.83 50.86 10.63
C LEU A 239 5.58 50.06 11.01
N SER A 240 4.66 50.69 11.73
CA SER A 240 3.42 50.04 12.19
C SER A 240 2.56 49.55 11.03
N ARG A 241 2.48 50.30 9.93
CA ARG A 241 1.70 49.89 8.75
C ARG A 241 2.27 48.63 8.10
N ARG A 242 3.59 48.55 7.90
CA ARG A 242 4.25 47.37 7.31
C ARG A 242 4.19 46.15 8.22
N MET A 243 4.36 46.33 9.53
CA MET A 243 4.21 45.24 10.50
C MET A 243 2.79 44.65 10.52
N LYS A 244 1.74 45.47 10.40
CA LYS A 244 0.36 44.97 10.33
C LYS A 244 0.08 44.12 9.09
N VAL A 245 0.73 44.42 7.96
CA VAL A 245 0.62 43.59 6.74
C VAL A 245 1.28 42.23 6.96
N LEU A 246 2.47 42.21 7.56
CA LEU A 246 3.15 40.96 7.95
C LEU A 246 2.35 40.15 8.96
N GLU A 247 1.79 40.80 9.99
CA GLU A 247 0.95 40.17 11.00
C GLU A 247 -0.32 39.57 10.39
N ALA A 248 -1.03 40.32 9.53
CA ALA A 248 -2.21 39.82 8.83
C ALA A 248 -1.87 38.65 7.91
N GLY A 249 -0.73 38.73 7.21
CA GLY A 249 -0.16 37.66 6.39
C GLY A 249 0.08 36.39 7.18
N ALA A 250 0.80 36.51 8.30
CA ALA A 250 1.10 35.41 9.20
C ALA A 250 -0.17 34.77 9.76
N ARG A 251 -1.15 35.58 10.15
CA ARG A 251 -2.39 35.11 10.78
C ARG A 251 -3.30 34.36 9.81
N GLN A 252 -3.38 34.80 8.55
CA GLN A 252 -4.12 34.07 7.51
C GLN A 252 -3.41 32.77 7.12
N GLY A 253 -2.08 32.79 6.94
CA GLY A 253 -1.30 31.58 6.70
C GLY A 253 -1.43 30.55 7.84
N ALA A 254 -1.40 31.00 9.09
CA ALA A 254 -1.65 30.14 10.26
C ALA A 254 -3.10 29.62 10.32
N GLY A 255 -4.05 30.35 9.72
CA GLY A 255 -5.44 29.90 9.55
C GLY A 255 -5.65 28.91 8.39
N GLY A 256 -4.59 28.55 7.67
CA GLY A 256 -4.64 27.62 6.54
C GLY A 256 -4.91 28.25 5.18
N ASP A 257 -5.07 29.57 5.11
CA ASP A 257 -5.19 30.27 3.82
C ASP A 257 -3.79 30.61 3.27
N LEU A 258 -3.28 29.70 2.44
CA LEU A 258 -1.99 29.85 1.76
C LEU A 258 -2.13 30.51 0.38
N THR A 259 -3.32 30.98 -0.03
CA THR A 259 -3.54 31.56 -1.37
C THR A 259 -3.07 33.02 -1.46
N MET A 260 -2.94 33.67 -0.31
CA MET A 260 -2.55 35.06 -0.20
C MET A 260 -1.11 35.35 -0.64
N THR A 261 -0.85 36.61 -0.97
CA THR A 261 0.48 37.11 -1.34
C THR A 261 0.90 38.19 -0.35
N ILE A 262 2.05 38.01 0.31
CA ILE A 262 2.60 38.99 1.24
C ILE A 262 3.52 39.93 0.47
N ALA A 263 2.99 41.08 0.07
CA ALA A 263 3.75 42.15 -0.58
C ALA A 263 4.18 43.19 0.45
N VAL A 264 5.45 43.12 0.88
CA VAL A 264 6.07 44.15 1.72
C VAL A 264 7.19 44.78 0.92
N ASP A 265 6.91 45.94 0.33
CA ASP A 265 7.90 46.67 -0.45
C ASP A 265 8.92 47.35 0.47
N GLY A 266 10.20 47.11 0.21
CA GLY A 266 11.32 47.74 0.92
C GLY A 266 12.60 46.93 0.80
N SER A 267 13.73 47.62 0.84
CA SER A 267 15.06 46.99 0.92
C SER A 267 15.57 46.89 2.36
N ASP A 268 14.71 47.21 3.33
CA ASP A 268 15.00 47.16 4.77
C ASP A 268 14.66 45.80 5.38
N GLU A 269 14.85 45.66 6.70
CA GLU A 269 14.65 44.40 7.41
C GLU A 269 13.22 43.85 7.26
N LEU A 270 12.22 44.71 7.13
CA LEU A 270 10.82 44.29 6.96
C LEU A 270 10.53 43.76 5.55
N GLY A 271 11.18 44.33 4.52
CA GLY A 271 11.09 43.80 3.15
C GLY A 271 11.72 42.41 3.04
N SER A 272 12.91 42.21 3.63
CA SER A 272 13.56 40.89 3.71
C SER A 272 12.72 39.87 4.48
N LEU A 273 12.12 40.28 5.60
CA LEU A 273 11.19 39.43 6.36
C LEU A 273 9.95 39.05 5.54
N GLY A 274 9.37 39.99 4.79
CA GLY A 274 8.24 39.73 3.90
C GLY A 274 8.57 38.73 2.79
N ALA A 275 9.74 38.86 2.15
CA ALA A 275 10.21 37.91 1.14
C ALA A 275 10.40 36.50 1.71
N SER A 276 11.00 36.40 2.91
CA SER A 276 11.21 35.13 3.61
C SER A 276 9.88 34.47 4.00
N PHE A 277 8.90 35.27 4.44
CA PHE A 277 7.56 34.80 4.74
C PHE A 277 6.82 34.32 3.48
N GLY A 278 7.00 35.01 2.35
CA GLY A 278 6.46 34.60 1.05
C GLY A 278 7.02 33.25 0.58
N LEU A 279 8.34 33.03 0.74
CA LEU A 279 8.97 31.73 0.47
C LEU A 279 8.40 30.61 1.35
N MET A 280 8.21 30.87 2.64
CA MET A 280 7.59 29.90 3.55
C MET A 280 6.18 29.51 3.12
N ILE A 281 5.33 30.48 2.76
CA ILE A 281 3.95 30.23 2.28
C ILE A 281 3.96 29.41 0.99
N ASN A 282 4.87 29.69 0.05
CA ASN A 282 5.00 28.93 -1.18
C ASN A 282 5.41 27.47 -0.91
N ASN A 283 6.42 27.24 -0.06
CA ASN A 283 6.84 25.89 0.29
C ASN A 283 5.71 25.11 0.99
N LEU A 284 4.96 25.75 1.89
CA LEU A 284 3.77 25.13 2.49
C LEU A 284 2.71 24.77 1.45
N ARG A 285 2.51 25.63 0.43
CA ARG A 285 1.56 25.37 -0.65
C ARG A 285 1.99 24.14 -1.48
N GLU A 286 3.28 24.00 -1.78
CA GLU A 286 3.82 22.82 -2.47
C GLU A 286 3.61 21.54 -1.66
N VAL A 287 3.91 21.55 -0.35
CA VAL A 287 3.67 20.41 0.54
C VAL A 287 2.19 20.02 0.58
N ILE A 288 1.27 20.99 0.66
CA ILE A 288 -0.17 20.70 0.65
C ILE A 288 -0.62 20.11 -0.69
N GLU A 289 -0.06 20.57 -1.81
CA GLU A 289 -0.37 20.00 -3.14
C GLU A 289 0.15 18.56 -3.26
N GLU A 290 1.37 18.27 -2.78
CA GLU A 290 1.90 16.89 -2.72
C GLU A 290 1.03 15.98 -1.83
N VAL A 291 0.61 16.46 -0.65
CA VAL A 291 -0.29 15.72 0.25
C VAL A 291 -1.63 15.43 -0.43
N LYS A 292 -2.19 16.41 -1.14
CA LYS A 292 -3.45 16.24 -1.89
C LYS A 292 -3.29 15.21 -3.01
N GLN A 293 -2.19 15.25 -3.75
CA GLN A 293 -1.90 14.24 -4.78
C GLN A 293 -1.72 12.85 -4.17
N GLY A 294 -1.00 12.73 -3.06
CA GLY A 294 -0.83 11.48 -2.33
C GLY A 294 -2.15 10.91 -1.79
N ALA A 295 -3.05 11.76 -1.30
CA ALA A 295 -4.39 11.37 -0.87
C ALA A 295 -5.26 10.89 -2.04
N ALA A 296 -5.21 11.58 -3.19
CA ALA A 296 -5.91 11.15 -4.40
C ALA A 296 -5.39 9.80 -4.91
N GLN A 297 -4.07 9.60 -4.93
CA GLN A 297 -3.47 8.32 -5.30
C GLN A 297 -3.87 7.21 -4.34
N SER A 298 -3.90 7.48 -3.03
CA SER A 298 -4.36 6.50 -2.03
C SER A 298 -5.82 6.10 -2.24
N ALA A 299 -6.68 7.05 -2.61
CA ALA A 299 -8.08 6.76 -2.92
C ALA A 299 -8.22 5.85 -4.15
N VAL A 300 -7.40 6.06 -5.19
CA VAL A 300 -7.37 5.17 -6.38
C VAL A 300 -6.93 3.75 -6.00
N VAL A 301 -5.84 3.62 -5.23
CA VAL A 301 -5.33 2.31 -4.77
C VAL A 301 -6.36 1.59 -3.89
N ALA A 302 -7.09 2.32 -3.04
CA ALA A 302 -8.15 1.74 -2.21
C ALA A 302 -9.31 1.18 -3.06
N GLU A 303 -9.66 1.85 -4.16
CA GLU A 303 -10.70 1.37 -5.08
C GLU A 303 -10.23 0.15 -5.88
N GLU A 304 -8.98 0.14 -6.37
CA GLU A 304 -8.37 -1.06 -6.98
C GLU A 304 -8.33 -2.22 -6.00
N LEU A 305 -7.95 -1.98 -4.74
CA LEU A 305 -7.96 -3.00 -3.69
C LEU A 305 -9.37 -3.54 -3.44
N ARG A 306 -10.39 -2.66 -3.41
CA ARG A 306 -11.80 -3.07 -3.26
C ARG A 306 -12.23 -3.98 -4.41
N GLN A 307 -11.83 -3.66 -5.64
CA GLN A 307 -12.10 -4.51 -6.80
C GLN A 307 -11.38 -5.86 -6.69
N ASN A 308 -10.08 -5.86 -6.37
CA ASN A 308 -9.29 -7.08 -6.21
C ASN A 308 -9.86 -7.98 -5.10
N LEU A 309 -10.33 -7.40 -3.99
CA LEU A 309 -11.00 -8.14 -2.91
C LEU A 309 -12.34 -8.72 -3.35
N HIS A 310 -13.09 -8.01 -4.20
CA HIS A 310 -14.33 -8.51 -4.77
C HIS A 310 -14.09 -9.70 -5.72
N GLU A 311 -13.08 -9.59 -6.59
CA GLU A 311 -12.65 -10.68 -7.47
C GLU A 311 -12.13 -11.88 -6.66
N ALA A 312 -11.33 -11.64 -5.62
CA ALA A 312 -10.85 -12.68 -4.71
C ALA A 312 -11.99 -13.39 -3.97
N GLY A 313 -13.03 -12.65 -3.54
CA GLY A 313 -14.23 -13.23 -2.94
C GLY A 313 -15.00 -14.13 -3.90
N THR A 314 -15.17 -13.70 -5.15
CA THR A 314 -15.83 -14.48 -6.20
C THR A 314 -15.02 -15.75 -6.55
N ALA A 315 -13.69 -15.62 -6.61
CA ALA A 315 -12.80 -16.75 -6.84
C ALA A 315 -12.86 -17.76 -5.68
N ALA A 316 -12.89 -17.28 -4.43
CA ALA A 316 -13.05 -18.14 -3.25
C ALA A 316 -14.39 -18.90 -3.27
N GLU A 317 -15.48 -18.24 -3.66
CA GLU A 317 -16.79 -18.88 -3.82
C GLU A 317 -16.77 -19.97 -4.91
N SER A 318 -16.08 -19.71 -6.03
CA SER A 318 -15.90 -20.70 -7.10
C SER A 318 -15.08 -21.90 -6.65
N VAL A 319 -14.01 -21.67 -5.86
CA VAL A 319 -13.20 -22.74 -5.27
C VAL A 319 -14.04 -23.58 -4.31
N ASN A 320 -14.86 -22.95 -3.47
CA ASN A 320 -15.74 -23.65 -2.54
C ASN A 320 -16.75 -24.56 -3.28
N ASN A 321 -17.36 -24.05 -4.36
CA ASN A 321 -18.26 -24.85 -5.20
C ASN A 321 -17.51 -26.03 -5.84
N ALA A 322 -16.31 -25.81 -6.37
CA ALA A 322 -15.50 -26.88 -6.95
C ALA A 322 -15.13 -27.97 -5.91
N ILE A 323 -14.88 -27.58 -4.66
CA ILE A 323 -14.62 -28.52 -3.56
C ILE A 323 -15.87 -29.34 -3.22
N GLN A 324 -17.06 -28.72 -3.23
CA GLN A 324 -18.32 -29.46 -3.05
C GLN A 324 -18.55 -30.47 -4.17
N ASP A 325 -18.22 -30.11 -5.43
CA ASP A 325 -18.30 -31.04 -6.56
C ASP A 325 -17.31 -32.21 -6.40
N VAL A 326 -16.09 -31.95 -5.89
CA VAL A 326 -15.11 -33.00 -5.56
C VAL A 326 -15.66 -33.93 -4.48
N ALA A 327 -16.24 -33.41 -3.40
CA ALA A 327 -16.85 -34.22 -2.34
C ALA A 327 -18.01 -35.08 -2.86
N ALA A 328 -18.85 -34.54 -3.76
CA ALA A 328 -19.93 -35.27 -4.39
C ALA A 328 -19.38 -36.38 -5.31
N GLY A 329 -18.39 -36.07 -6.14
CA GLY A 329 -17.73 -37.03 -7.03
C GLY A 329 -17.04 -38.15 -6.27
N ALA A 330 -16.40 -37.84 -5.14
CA ALA A 330 -15.78 -38.81 -4.24
C ALA A 330 -16.83 -39.78 -3.65
N ASN A 331 -17.98 -39.28 -3.19
CA ASN A 331 -19.08 -40.13 -2.73
C ASN A 331 -19.65 -41.03 -3.85
N GLU A 332 -19.78 -40.50 -5.07
CA GLU A 332 -20.18 -41.31 -6.23
C GLU A 332 -19.16 -42.41 -6.54
N GLN A 333 -17.87 -42.12 -6.46
CA GLN A 333 -16.80 -43.12 -6.63
C GLN A 333 -16.85 -44.21 -5.57
N ALA A 334 -17.05 -43.86 -4.30
CA ALA A 334 -17.18 -44.83 -3.21
C ALA A 334 -18.39 -45.77 -3.44
N ASN A 335 -19.54 -45.22 -3.82
CA ASN A 335 -20.72 -46.00 -4.17
C ASN A 335 -20.47 -46.90 -5.40
N GLY A 336 -19.80 -46.37 -6.43
CA GLY A 336 -19.42 -47.14 -7.62
C GLY A 336 -18.46 -48.29 -7.30
N ALA A 337 -17.49 -48.06 -6.42
CA ALA A 337 -16.57 -49.08 -5.93
C ALA A 337 -17.31 -50.20 -5.17
N GLN A 338 -18.27 -49.83 -4.30
CA GLN A 338 -19.11 -50.80 -3.60
C GLN A 338 -19.93 -51.66 -4.58
N GLN A 339 -20.60 -51.04 -5.56
CA GLN A 339 -21.37 -51.77 -6.58
C GLN A 339 -20.47 -52.70 -7.41
N ALA A 340 -19.26 -52.26 -7.75
CA ALA A 340 -18.29 -53.09 -8.46
C ALA A 340 -17.85 -54.30 -7.61
N ALA A 341 -17.67 -54.12 -6.30
CA ALA A 341 -17.35 -55.22 -5.39
C ALA A 341 -18.48 -56.26 -5.32
N GLU A 342 -19.73 -55.81 -5.27
CA GLU A 342 -20.92 -56.68 -5.32
C GLU A 342 -20.98 -57.46 -6.64
N MET A 343 -20.70 -56.81 -7.77
CA MET A 343 -20.65 -57.45 -9.09
C MET A 343 -19.55 -58.51 -9.17
N ILE A 344 -18.38 -58.26 -8.57
CA ILE A 344 -17.29 -59.24 -8.50
C ILE A 344 -17.69 -60.46 -7.67
N ASN A 345 -18.39 -60.26 -6.55
CA ASN A 345 -18.93 -61.37 -5.76
C ASN A 345 -19.91 -62.21 -6.59
N TYR A 346 -20.79 -61.56 -7.36
CA TYR A 346 -21.70 -62.25 -8.26
C TYR A 346 -20.96 -63.06 -9.34
N ILE A 347 -19.92 -62.50 -9.96
CA ILE A 347 -19.09 -63.21 -10.94
C ILE A 347 -18.43 -64.44 -10.30
N ASN A 348 -17.86 -64.30 -9.11
CA ASN A 348 -17.21 -65.43 -8.42
C ASN A 348 -18.21 -66.56 -8.14
N GLN A 349 -19.43 -66.24 -7.68
CA GLN A 349 -20.49 -67.23 -7.47
C GLN A 349 -20.91 -67.91 -8.79
N ALA A 350 -21.03 -67.16 -9.88
CA ALA A 350 -21.36 -67.70 -11.19
C ALA A 350 -20.27 -68.65 -11.73
N VAL A 351 -18.99 -68.33 -11.50
CA VAL A 351 -17.88 -69.20 -11.87
C VAL A 351 -17.86 -70.48 -11.02
N GLU A 352 -18.15 -70.38 -9.73
CA GLU A 352 -18.27 -71.54 -8.84
C GLU A 352 -19.39 -72.49 -9.31
N ALA A 353 -20.58 -71.96 -9.60
CA ALA A 353 -21.68 -72.75 -10.16
C ALA A 353 -21.31 -73.40 -11.51
N ASN A 354 -20.57 -72.69 -12.37
CA ASN A 354 -20.05 -73.28 -13.61
C ASN A 354 -19.05 -74.42 -13.35
N SER A 355 -18.21 -74.30 -12.32
CA SER A 355 -17.27 -75.35 -11.93
C SER A 355 -18.00 -76.63 -11.51
N GLU A 356 -19.06 -76.50 -10.72
CA GLU A 356 -19.94 -77.63 -10.36
C GLU A 356 -20.57 -78.27 -11.61
N GLY A 357 -21.10 -77.46 -12.53
CA GLY A 357 -21.66 -77.93 -13.79
C GLY A 357 -20.63 -78.68 -14.65
N ILE A 358 -19.39 -78.18 -14.72
CA ILE A 358 -18.28 -78.82 -15.42
C ILE A 358 -17.97 -80.20 -14.85
N ASN A 359 -17.93 -80.33 -13.52
CA ASN A 359 -17.68 -81.60 -12.85
C ASN A 359 -18.77 -82.63 -13.18
N LEU A 360 -20.04 -82.20 -13.16
CA LEU A 360 -21.17 -83.06 -13.53
C LEU A 360 -21.07 -83.52 -15.00
N ILE A 361 -20.74 -82.62 -15.93
CA ILE A 361 -20.63 -83.03 -17.35
C ILE A 361 -19.45 -83.99 -17.56
N ASN A 362 -18.32 -83.78 -16.86
CA ASN A 362 -17.19 -84.71 -16.92
C ASN A 362 -17.56 -86.10 -16.40
N GLU A 363 -18.31 -86.19 -15.30
CA GLU A 363 -18.84 -87.45 -14.77
C GLU A 363 -19.73 -88.15 -15.81
N ARG A 364 -20.71 -87.43 -16.36
CA ARG A 364 -21.65 -87.97 -17.39
C ARG A 364 -20.94 -88.40 -18.66
N THR A 365 -19.95 -87.64 -19.11
CA THR A 365 -19.10 -87.98 -20.26
C THR A 365 -18.36 -89.29 -20.01
N GLY A 366 -17.81 -89.46 -18.80
CA GLY A 366 -17.16 -90.70 -18.37
C GLY A 366 -18.11 -91.91 -18.35
N GLU A 367 -19.35 -91.72 -17.89
CA GLU A 367 -20.39 -92.76 -17.94
C GLU A 367 -20.75 -93.16 -19.38
N VAL A 368 -20.95 -92.18 -20.26
CA VAL A 368 -21.26 -92.42 -21.68
C VAL A 368 -20.14 -93.20 -22.36
N LEU A 369 -18.87 -92.84 -22.12
CA LEU A 369 -17.72 -93.59 -22.67
C LEU A 369 -17.71 -95.06 -22.22
N LYS A 370 -18.07 -95.34 -20.95
CA LYS A 370 -18.20 -96.72 -20.47
C LYS A 370 -19.34 -97.47 -21.18
N LEU A 371 -20.48 -96.81 -21.44
CA LEU A 371 -21.60 -97.41 -22.18
C LEU A 371 -21.20 -97.73 -23.63
N ILE A 372 -20.46 -96.83 -24.29
CA ILE A 372 -19.94 -97.05 -25.64
C ILE A 372 -18.96 -98.22 -25.66
N ASP A 373 -18.01 -98.30 -24.71
CA ASP A 373 -17.07 -99.43 -24.62
C ASP A 373 -17.81 -100.77 -24.46
N ASN A 374 -18.83 -100.82 -23.61
CA ASN A 374 -19.68 -102.00 -23.47
C ASN A 374 -20.45 -102.32 -24.77
N ALA A 375 -21.02 -101.33 -25.44
CA ALA A 375 -21.72 -101.52 -26.71
C ALA A 375 -20.79 -102.08 -27.81
N LEU A 376 -19.57 -101.55 -27.93
CA LEU A 376 -18.55 -102.04 -28.86
C LEU A 376 -18.14 -103.49 -28.56
N LYS A 377 -18.01 -103.87 -27.28
CA LYS A 377 -17.76 -105.27 -26.87
C LYS A 377 -18.92 -106.20 -27.26
N HIS A 378 -20.17 -105.74 -27.10
CA HIS A 378 -21.34 -106.51 -27.52
C HIS A 378 -21.41 -106.66 -29.05
N LEU A 379 -21.03 -105.62 -29.82
CA LEU A 379 -20.95 -105.69 -31.28
C LEU A 379 -19.85 -106.63 -31.76
N ASP A 380 -18.66 -106.64 -31.13
CA ASP A 380 -17.61 -107.61 -31.43
C ASP A 380 -18.10 -109.06 -31.22
N ASN A 381 -18.79 -109.31 -30.10
CA ASN A 381 -19.40 -110.61 -29.84
C ASN A 381 -20.46 -110.98 -30.89
N GLN A 382 -21.34 -110.03 -31.23
CA GLN A 382 -22.38 -110.24 -32.24
C GLN A 382 -21.78 -110.53 -33.61
N ASN A 383 -20.68 -109.88 -33.98
CA ASN A 383 -19.99 -110.10 -35.24
C ASN A 383 -19.37 -111.52 -35.29
N ARG A 384 -18.75 -111.99 -34.19
CA ARG A 384 -18.28 -113.38 -34.08
C ARG A 384 -19.42 -114.39 -34.24
N ARG A 385 -20.55 -114.15 -33.56
CA ARG A 385 -21.74 -115.02 -33.69
C ARG A 385 -22.35 -114.99 -35.09
N MET A 386 -22.21 -113.87 -35.81
CA MET A 386 -22.62 -113.77 -37.22
C MET A 386 -21.77 -114.69 -38.10
N GLN A 387 -20.45 -114.66 -37.90
CA GLN A 387 -19.51 -115.54 -38.62
C GLN A 387 -19.80 -117.02 -38.36
N ASP A 388 -20.11 -117.39 -37.10
CA ASP A 388 -20.55 -118.75 -36.77
C ASP A 388 -21.85 -119.13 -37.51
N ASN A 389 -22.80 -118.20 -37.63
CA ASN A 389 -24.06 -118.42 -38.33
C ASN A 389 -23.88 -118.56 -39.85
N ILE A 390 -23.01 -117.75 -40.46
CA ILE A 390 -22.62 -117.88 -41.87
C ILE A 390 -22.08 -119.29 -42.13
N GLN A 391 -21.11 -119.74 -41.34
CA GLN A 391 -20.52 -121.08 -41.48
C GLN A 391 -21.53 -122.20 -41.26
N ALA A 392 -22.44 -122.05 -40.29
CA ALA A 392 -23.49 -123.03 -40.05
C ALA A 392 -24.48 -123.09 -41.22
N SER A 393 -24.90 -121.95 -41.75
CA SER A 393 -25.81 -121.86 -42.89
C SER A 393 -25.20 -122.46 -44.16
N GLU A 394 -23.90 -122.22 -44.42
CA GLU A 394 -23.18 -122.84 -45.54
C GLU A 394 -23.12 -124.37 -45.43
N LYS A 395 -22.89 -124.91 -44.23
CA LYS A 395 -22.91 -126.36 -43.98
C LYS A 395 -24.29 -126.95 -44.24
N VAL A 396 -25.36 -126.29 -43.79
CA VAL A 396 -26.75 -126.73 -44.04
C VAL A 396 -27.07 -126.68 -45.54
N ALA A 397 -26.75 -125.58 -46.22
CA ALA A 397 -26.94 -125.45 -47.66
C ALA A 397 -26.24 -126.58 -48.43
N THR A 398 -25.00 -126.90 -48.06
CA THR A 398 -24.23 -128.02 -48.64
C THR A 398 -24.90 -129.37 -48.37
N ALA A 399 -25.38 -129.62 -47.15
CA ALA A 399 -26.05 -130.86 -46.79
C ALA A 399 -27.39 -131.05 -47.54
N VAL A 400 -28.18 -129.99 -47.67
CA VAL A 400 -29.44 -129.99 -48.43
C VAL A 400 -29.17 -130.20 -49.92
N HIS A 401 -28.12 -129.58 -50.46
CA HIS A 401 -27.71 -129.80 -51.85
C HIS A 401 -27.34 -131.26 -52.09
N ASN A 402 -26.55 -131.86 -51.20
CA ASN A 402 -26.19 -133.28 -51.27
C ASN A 402 -27.42 -134.19 -51.18
N LEU A 403 -28.38 -133.89 -50.28
CA LEU A 403 -29.64 -134.63 -50.17
C LEU A 403 -30.46 -134.57 -51.46
N ASN A 404 -30.56 -133.39 -52.08
CA ASN A 404 -31.23 -133.23 -53.36
C ASN A 404 -30.57 -134.08 -54.46
N THR A 405 -29.22 -134.10 -54.52
CA THR A 405 -28.47 -134.94 -55.46
C THR A 405 -28.70 -136.44 -55.21
N MET A 406 -28.62 -136.89 -53.95
CA MET A 406 -28.92 -138.29 -53.59
C MET A 406 -30.35 -138.68 -53.94
N ALA A 407 -31.33 -137.81 -53.69
CA ALA A 407 -32.72 -138.05 -54.05
C ALA A 407 -32.93 -138.14 -55.57
N GLN A 408 -32.17 -137.39 -56.38
CA GLN A 408 -32.17 -137.54 -57.84
C GLN A 408 -31.59 -138.89 -58.29
N GLU A 409 -30.50 -139.34 -57.67
CA GLU A 409 -29.91 -140.65 -57.96
C GLU A 409 -30.85 -141.80 -57.59
N ILE A 410 -31.50 -141.75 -56.42
CA ILE A 410 -32.52 -142.73 -56.03
C ILE A 410 -33.68 -142.74 -57.01
N GLY A 411 -34.13 -141.56 -57.46
CA GLY A 411 -35.16 -141.45 -58.50
C GLY A 411 -34.81 -142.23 -59.78
N ARG A 412 -33.57 -142.09 -60.27
CA ARG A 412 -33.06 -142.83 -61.45
C ARG A 412 -32.98 -144.34 -61.19
N MET A 413 -32.58 -144.75 -59.98
CA MET A 413 -32.54 -146.16 -59.61
C MET A 413 -33.96 -146.76 -59.58
N LEU A 414 -34.94 -146.04 -59.05
CA LEU A 414 -36.34 -146.49 -59.02
C LEU A 414 -36.95 -146.62 -60.41
N GLU A 415 -36.62 -145.71 -61.34
CA GLU A 415 -37.02 -145.83 -62.75
C GLU A 415 -36.46 -147.12 -63.38
N THR A 416 -35.20 -147.44 -63.11
CA THR A 416 -34.56 -148.69 -63.55
C THR A 416 -35.22 -149.92 -62.92
N ILE A 417 -35.54 -149.88 -61.62
CA ILE A 417 -36.23 -150.98 -60.92
C ILE A 417 -37.63 -151.18 -61.48
N SER A 418 -38.37 -150.11 -61.77
CA SER A 418 -39.69 -150.18 -62.41
C SER A 418 -39.58 -150.84 -63.79
N GLN A 419 -38.58 -150.47 -64.59
CA GLN A 419 -38.31 -151.11 -65.87
C GLN A 419 -38.00 -152.61 -65.74
N PHE A 420 -37.20 -153.01 -64.74
CA PHE A 420 -36.94 -154.44 -64.46
C PHE A 420 -38.18 -155.18 -63.99
N ALA A 421 -39.01 -154.56 -63.16
CA ALA A 421 -40.27 -155.13 -62.70
C ALA A 421 -41.24 -155.32 -63.88
N ASP A 422 -41.38 -154.34 -64.77
CA ASP A 422 -42.20 -154.44 -65.98
C ASP A 422 -41.69 -155.53 -66.94
N GLN A 423 -40.38 -155.61 -67.15
CA GLN A 423 -39.75 -156.68 -67.94
C GLN A 423 -39.97 -158.07 -67.31
N THR A 424 -39.83 -158.18 -65.99
CA THR A 424 -40.03 -159.43 -65.25
C THR A 424 -41.51 -159.85 -65.28
N ASN A 425 -42.43 -158.90 -65.17
CA ASN A 425 -43.86 -159.13 -65.29
C ASN A 425 -44.22 -159.66 -66.69
N LEU A 426 -43.64 -159.08 -67.75
CA LEU A 426 -43.77 -159.56 -69.13
C LEU A 426 -43.20 -160.97 -69.33
N LEU A 427 -42.01 -161.25 -68.77
CA LEU A 427 -41.39 -162.58 -68.81
C LEU A 427 -42.22 -163.62 -68.07
N ALA A 428 -42.72 -163.28 -66.88
CA ALA A 428 -43.56 -164.14 -66.05
C ALA A 428 -44.93 -164.39 -66.69
N LEU A 429 -45.53 -163.39 -67.32
CA LEU A 429 -46.77 -163.54 -68.10
C LEU A 429 -46.56 -164.48 -69.28
N ASN A 430 -45.47 -164.32 -70.04
CA ASN A 430 -45.11 -165.22 -71.13
C ASN A 430 -44.88 -166.66 -70.63
N ALA A 431 -44.22 -166.83 -69.48
CA ALA A 431 -44.01 -168.14 -68.86
C ALA A 431 -45.32 -168.78 -68.35
N ALA A 432 -46.24 -167.99 -67.79
CA ALA A 432 -47.55 -168.46 -67.33
C ALA A 432 -48.44 -168.90 -68.51
N ILE A 433 -48.39 -168.17 -69.64
CA ILE A 433 -49.06 -168.55 -70.90
C ILE A 433 -48.52 -169.89 -71.42
N GLU A 434 -47.20 -170.06 -71.47
CA GLU A 434 -46.61 -171.30 -72.00
C GLU A 434 -46.80 -172.49 -71.04
N ALA A 435 -46.82 -172.25 -69.72
CA ALA A 435 -47.16 -173.26 -68.72
C ALA A 435 -48.63 -173.71 -68.79
N ALA A 436 -49.57 -172.79 -69.07
CA ALA A 436 -50.98 -173.14 -69.33
C ALA A 436 -51.13 -173.97 -70.62
N ARG A 437 -50.25 -173.74 -71.60
CA ARG A 437 -50.20 -174.47 -72.89
C ARG A 437 -49.73 -175.92 -72.75
N ALA A 438 -48.87 -176.21 -71.77
CA ALA A 438 -48.33 -177.55 -71.49
C ALA A 438 -49.28 -178.48 -70.70
N GLY A 439 -50.49 -178.02 -70.32
CA GLY A 439 -51.50 -178.85 -69.66
C GLY A 439 -51.07 -179.36 -68.26
N GLU A 440 -51.44 -180.58 -67.90
CA GLU A 440 -51.16 -181.17 -66.56
C GLU A 440 -49.65 -181.21 -66.21
N GLN A 441 -48.76 -181.28 -67.21
CA GLN A 441 -47.29 -181.28 -67.00
C GLN A 441 -46.73 -179.89 -66.63
N GLY A 442 -47.42 -178.80 -67.00
CA GLY A 442 -46.99 -177.41 -66.77
C GLY A 442 -47.51 -176.80 -65.46
N ARG A 443 -48.35 -177.53 -64.71
CA ARG A 443 -49.12 -177.01 -63.57
C ARG A 443 -48.24 -176.44 -62.45
N GLY A 444 -47.11 -177.08 -62.14
CA GLY A 444 -46.14 -176.57 -61.17
C GLY A 444 -45.40 -175.31 -61.65
N PHE A 445 -45.07 -175.24 -62.94
CA PHE A 445 -44.44 -174.07 -63.56
C PHE A 445 -45.39 -172.87 -63.67
N ALA A 446 -46.69 -173.11 -63.93
CA ALA A 446 -47.70 -172.05 -63.98
C ALA A 446 -47.87 -171.36 -62.63
N VAL A 447 -47.83 -172.13 -61.53
CA VAL A 447 -47.88 -171.57 -60.16
C VAL A 447 -46.66 -170.70 -59.89
N VAL A 448 -45.46 -171.15 -60.26
CA VAL A 448 -44.23 -170.36 -60.09
C VAL A 448 -44.26 -169.10 -60.97
N ALA A 449 -44.71 -169.20 -62.22
CA ALA A 449 -44.79 -168.05 -63.12
C ALA A 449 -45.81 -167.00 -62.64
N ASP A 450 -46.98 -167.40 -62.15
CA ASP A 450 -47.96 -166.46 -61.58
C ASP A 450 -47.48 -165.86 -60.25
N GLU A 451 -46.68 -166.59 -59.47
CA GLU A 451 -46.03 -166.06 -58.26
C GLU A 451 -44.94 -165.02 -58.61
N VAL A 452 -44.12 -165.28 -59.63
CA VAL A 452 -43.12 -164.31 -60.15
C VAL A 452 -43.82 -163.08 -60.74
N ARG A 453 -44.95 -163.25 -61.43
CA ARG A 453 -45.77 -162.15 -61.96
C ARG A 453 -46.28 -161.25 -60.83
N LYS A 454 -46.84 -161.84 -59.78
CA LYS A 454 -47.30 -161.10 -58.58
C LYS A 454 -46.14 -160.41 -57.85
N LEU A 455 -44.97 -161.04 -57.76
CA LEU A 455 -43.76 -160.44 -57.20
C LEU A 455 -43.28 -159.24 -58.05
N ALA A 456 -43.36 -159.33 -59.38
CA ALA A 456 -43.00 -158.25 -60.29
C ALA A 456 -43.99 -157.08 -60.20
N GLU A 457 -45.30 -157.34 -60.21
CA GLU A 457 -46.35 -156.32 -59.99
C GLU A 457 -46.20 -155.65 -58.62
N GLY A 458 -45.96 -156.43 -57.55
CA GLY A 458 -45.68 -155.90 -56.22
C GLY A 458 -44.40 -155.07 -56.15
N SER A 459 -43.35 -155.45 -56.90
CA SER A 459 -42.10 -154.69 -57.00
C SER A 459 -42.28 -153.36 -57.75
N ALA A 460 -43.05 -153.35 -58.85
CA ALA A 460 -43.40 -152.13 -59.57
C ALA A 460 -44.23 -151.18 -58.71
N GLN A 461 -45.22 -151.72 -57.98
CA GLN A 461 -46.04 -150.93 -57.05
C GLN A 461 -45.19 -150.33 -55.92
N ALA A 462 -44.31 -151.12 -55.29
CA ALA A 462 -43.41 -150.65 -54.25
C ALA A 462 -42.43 -149.59 -54.78
N ALA A 463 -41.86 -149.78 -55.98
CA ALA A 463 -40.99 -148.80 -56.62
C ALA A 463 -41.73 -147.48 -56.90
N GLY A 464 -43.00 -147.53 -57.32
CA GLY A 464 -43.84 -146.35 -57.51
C GLY A 464 -44.20 -145.63 -56.20
N GLU A 465 -44.43 -146.36 -55.12
CA GLU A 465 -44.62 -145.79 -53.78
C GLU A 465 -43.36 -145.07 -53.27
N ILE A 466 -42.18 -145.72 -53.39
CA ILE A 466 -40.91 -145.08 -53.04
C ILE A 466 -40.64 -143.89 -53.97
N GLY A 467 -41.00 -143.98 -55.25
CA GLY A 467 -40.86 -142.89 -56.22
C GLY A 467 -41.61 -141.63 -55.80
N ARG A 468 -42.86 -141.77 -55.33
CA ARG A 468 -43.64 -140.65 -54.77
C ARG A 468 -42.98 -140.03 -53.54
N ILE A 469 -42.42 -140.84 -52.64
CA ILE A 469 -41.69 -140.36 -51.46
C ILE A 469 -40.44 -139.58 -51.89
N VAL A 470 -39.68 -140.09 -52.86
CA VAL A 470 -38.48 -139.44 -53.38
C VAL A 470 -38.81 -138.11 -54.07
N GLU A 471 -39.90 -138.04 -54.83
CA GLU A 471 -40.38 -136.80 -55.44
C GLU A 471 -40.74 -135.75 -54.38
N GLN A 472 -41.40 -136.17 -53.29
CA GLN A 472 -41.66 -135.29 -52.14
C GLN A 472 -40.36 -134.82 -51.46
N VAL A 473 -39.37 -135.71 -51.29
CA VAL A 473 -38.04 -135.35 -50.74
C VAL A 473 -37.32 -134.36 -51.67
N GLN A 474 -37.34 -134.56 -52.99
CA GLN A 474 -36.74 -133.63 -53.95
C GLN A 474 -37.42 -132.26 -53.92
N LYS A 475 -38.76 -132.23 -53.87
CA LYS A 475 -39.51 -130.98 -53.75
C LYS A 475 -39.15 -130.25 -52.46
N GLY A 476 -39.16 -130.94 -51.33
CA GLY A 476 -38.77 -130.38 -50.03
C GLY A 476 -37.31 -129.90 -50.00
N ALA A 477 -36.39 -130.63 -50.64
CA ALA A 477 -34.99 -130.21 -50.74
C ALA A 477 -34.82 -128.95 -51.61
N LYS A 478 -35.56 -128.81 -52.72
CA LYS A 478 -35.55 -127.59 -53.55
C LYS A 478 -36.12 -126.38 -52.81
N GLU A 479 -37.21 -126.57 -52.07
CA GLU A 479 -37.77 -125.52 -51.20
C GLU A 479 -36.76 -125.11 -50.12
N ALA A 480 -36.11 -126.08 -49.48
CA ALA A 480 -35.06 -125.82 -48.49
C ALA A 480 -33.85 -125.07 -49.08
N VAL A 481 -33.41 -125.35 -50.31
CA VAL A 481 -32.35 -124.57 -50.99
C VAL A 481 -32.78 -123.10 -51.14
N LYS A 482 -34.00 -122.86 -51.61
CA LYS A 482 -34.53 -121.49 -51.76
C LYS A 482 -34.58 -120.75 -50.41
N ASP A 483 -35.03 -121.43 -49.36
CA ASP A 483 -35.07 -120.83 -48.02
C ASP A 483 -33.66 -120.55 -47.47
N MET A 484 -32.67 -121.38 -47.83
CA MET A 484 -31.26 -121.12 -47.49
C MET A 484 -30.68 -119.91 -48.22
N ASP A 485 -31.02 -119.68 -49.49
CA ASP A 485 -30.58 -118.48 -50.22
C ASP A 485 -31.13 -117.20 -49.56
N ILE A 486 -32.42 -117.21 -49.16
CA ILE A 486 -33.05 -116.10 -48.43
C ILE A 486 -32.38 -115.90 -47.06
N ALA A 487 -32.04 -116.99 -46.36
CA ALA A 487 -31.33 -116.92 -45.09
C ALA A 487 -29.94 -116.30 -45.23
N GLN A 488 -29.19 -116.65 -46.28
CA GLN A 488 -27.87 -116.05 -46.57
C GLN A 488 -27.97 -114.56 -46.88
N GLU A 489 -28.95 -114.13 -47.68
CA GLU A 489 -29.17 -112.70 -47.97
C GLU A 489 -29.49 -111.92 -46.68
N THR A 490 -30.34 -112.49 -45.82
CA THR A 490 -30.71 -111.89 -44.53
C THR A 490 -29.51 -111.76 -43.59
N ILE A 491 -28.67 -112.81 -43.51
CA ILE A 491 -27.45 -112.82 -42.71
C ILE A 491 -26.47 -111.73 -43.18
N LYS A 492 -26.29 -111.58 -44.50
CA LYS A 492 -25.43 -110.53 -45.07
C LYS A 492 -25.94 -109.12 -44.74
N ALA A 493 -27.23 -108.87 -44.90
CA ALA A 493 -27.82 -107.59 -44.50
C ALA A 493 -27.63 -107.30 -43.01
N GLN A 494 -27.68 -108.34 -42.16
CA GLN A 494 -27.43 -108.21 -40.73
C GLN A 494 -25.96 -107.91 -40.41
N GLU A 495 -25.01 -108.50 -41.12
CA GLU A 495 -23.58 -108.19 -41.01
C GLU A 495 -23.32 -106.70 -41.33
N GLU A 496 -23.82 -106.21 -42.46
CA GLU A 496 -23.69 -104.81 -42.87
C GLU A 496 -24.26 -103.84 -41.81
N ALA A 497 -25.43 -104.17 -41.24
CA ALA A 497 -26.05 -103.37 -40.19
C ALA A 497 -25.21 -103.34 -38.89
N VAL A 498 -24.59 -104.46 -38.50
CA VAL A 498 -23.71 -104.54 -37.33
C VAL A 498 -22.45 -103.70 -37.54
N THR A 499 -21.80 -103.80 -38.72
CA THR A 499 -20.62 -102.99 -39.06
C THR A 499 -20.94 -101.49 -39.09
N HIS A 500 -22.10 -101.11 -39.63
CA HIS A 500 -22.54 -99.71 -39.62
C HIS A 500 -22.75 -99.20 -38.19
N THR A 501 -23.34 -100.03 -37.32
CA THR A 501 -23.56 -99.69 -35.91
C THR A 501 -22.24 -99.52 -35.15
N ASP A 502 -21.23 -100.37 -35.39
CA ASP A 502 -19.87 -100.21 -34.81
C ASP A 502 -19.26 -98.85 -35.22
N THR A 503 -19.38 -98.48 -36.49
CA THR A 503 -18.88 -97.19 -37.00
C THR A 503 -19.55 -96.02 -36.30
N ILE A 504 -20.87 -96.06 -36.12
CA ILE A 504 -21.63 -95.01 -35.40
C ILE A 504 -21.13 -94.89 -33.96
N PHE A 505 -20.97 -96.00 -33.22
CA PHE A 505 -20.48 -95.94 -31.84
C PHE A 505 -19.06 -95.37 -31.73
N ARG A 506 -18.18 -95.64 -32.70
CA ARG A 506 -16.84 -95.02 -32.75
C ARG A 506 -16.91 -93.52 -32.99
N GLN A 507 -17.78 -93.06 -33.89
CA GLN A 507 -18.02 -91.64 -34.12
C GLN A 507 -18.58 -90.94 -32.88
N ILE A 508 -19.53 -91.58 -32.16
CA ILE A 508 -20.04 -91.06 -30.89
C ILE A 508 -18.90 -90.98 -29.86
N SER A 509 -18.04 -92.00 -29.77
CA SER A 509 -16.88 -91.98 -28.87
C SER A 509 -15.96 -90.78 -29.13
N GLN A 510 -15.68 -90.50 -30.41
CA GLN A 510 -14.86 -89.36 -30.80
C GLN A 510 -15.53 -88.03 -30.41
N ALA A 511 -16.82 -87.87 -30.74
CA ALA A 511 -17.58 -86.66 -30.42
C ALA A 511 -17.61 -86.39 -28.91
N ILE A 512 -17.76 -87.44 -28.09
CA ILE A 512 -17.71 -87.35 -26.63
C ILE A 512 -16.31 -86.95 -26.13
N GLY A 513 -15.25 -87.43 -26.78
CA GLY A 513 -13.87 -86.97 -26.52
C GLY A 513 -13.67 -85.48 -26.80
N GLU A 514 -14.23 -84.98 -27.90
CA GLU A 514 -14.19 -83.55 -28.26
C GLU A 514 -14.97 -82.69 -27.26
N VAL A 515 -16.11 -83.18 -26.76
CA VAL A 515 -16.89 -82.55 -25.69
C VAL A 515 -16.06 -82.45 -24.40
N SER A 516 -15.41 -83.54 -23.98
CA SER A 516 -14.52 -83.54 -22.81
C SER A 516 -13.38 -82.52 -22.94
N GLY A 517 -12.74 -82.47 -24.11
CA GLY A 517 -11.68 -81.49 -24.39
C GLY A 517 -12.18 -80.04 -24.34
N SER A 518 -13.40 -79.79 -24.83
CA SER A 518 -14.02 -78.46 -24.81
C SER A 518 -14.36 -78.02 -23.38
N ILE A 519 -14.89 -78.92 -22.56
CA ILE A 519 -15.17 -78.68 -21.13
C ILE A 519 -13.89 -78.32 -20.39
N GLY A 520 -12.78 -79.02 -20.67
CA GLY A 520 -11.47 -78.69 -20.09
C GLY A 520 -10.99 -77.26 -20.43
N LYS A 521 -11.33 -76.74 -21.62
CA LYS A 521 -11.04 -75.34 -21.98
C LYS A 521 -11.93 -74.36 -21.21
N VAL A 522 -13.21 -74.69 -21.02
CA VAL A 522 -14.14 -73.86 -20.22
C VAL A 522 -13.68 -73.78 -18.77
N ALA A 523 -13.23 -74.90 -18.18
CA ALA A 523 -12.68 -74.93 -16.83
C ALA A 523 -11.49 -73.97 -16.66
N LYS A 524 -10.51 -74.03 -17.56
CA LYS A 524 -9.35 -73.12 -17.58
C LYS A 524 -9.75 -71.65 -17.76
N ALA A 525 -10.77 -71.38 -18.58
CA ALA A 525 -11.28 -70.02 -18.74
C ALA A 525 -11.92 -69.52 -17.43
N GLY A 526 -12.65 -70.37 -16.70
CA GLY A 526 -13.18 -70.07 -15.38
C GLY A 526 -12.08 -69.73 -14.36
N GLU A 527 -11.02 -70.54 -14.29
CA GLU A 527 -9.85 -70.27 -13.42
C GLU A 527 -9.23 -68.89 -13.71
N LYS A 528 -9.09 -68.54 -14.99
CA LYS A 528 -8.54 -67.25 -15.40
C LYS A 528 -9.46 -66.07 -15.03
N ILE A 529 -10.78 -66.25 -15.09
CA ILE A 529 -11.75 -65.25 -14.63
C ILE A 529 -11.55 -64.99 -13.13
N VAL A 530 -11.40 -66.05 -12.31
CA VAL A 530 -11.15 -65.91 -10.87
C VAL A 530 -9.84 -65.18 -10.56
N GLU A 531 -8.79 -65.45 -11.34
CA GLU A 531 -7.52 -64.72 -11.21
C GLU A 531 -7.70 -63.22 -11.52
N GLN A 532 -8.42 -62.89 -12.60
CA GLN A 532 -8.68 -61.51 -13.00
C GLN A 532 -9.58 -60.77 -12.01
N THR A 533 -10.61 -61.43 -11.46
CA THR A 533 -11.49 -60.80 -10.47
C THR A 533 -10.74 -60.43 -9.20
N ARG A 534 -9.74 -61.22 -8.76
CA ARG A 534 -8.86 -60.83 -7.64
C ARG A 534 -8.09 -59.53 -7.92
N GLY A 535 -7.56 -59.37 -9.13
CA GLY A 535 -6.89 -58.13 -9.53
C GLY A 535 -7.83 -56.93 -9.55
N ILE A 536 -9.07 -57.13 -10.01
CA ILE A 536 -10.10 -56.08 -10.00
C ILE A 536 -10.49 -55.70 -8.55
N THR A 537 -10.60 -56.68 -7.64
CA THR A 537 -10.86 -56.38 -6.21
C THR A 537 -9.82 -55.45 -5.61
N ASP A 538 -8.53 -55.63 -5.91
CA ASP A 538 -7.47 -54.72 -5.42
C ASP A 538 -7.64 -53.29 -5.94
N VAL A 539 -7.96 -53.15 -7.24
CA VAL A 539 -8.23 -51.84 -7.84
C VAL A 539 -9.45 -51.17 -7.20
N ILE A 540 -10.53 -51.92 -6.97
CA ILE A 540 -11.74 -51.42 -6.31
C ILE A 540 -11.42 -50.90 -4.90
N ASN A 541 -10.63 -51.66 -4.11
CA ASN A 541 -10.24 -51.23 -2.77
C ASN A 541 -9.42 -49.94 -2.79
N ARG A 542 -8.51 -49.78 -3.77
CA ARG A 542 -7.73 -48.55 -3.93
C ARG A 542 -8.60 -47.36 -4.35
N VAL A 543 -9.56 -47.56 -5.25
CA VAL A 543 -10.52 -46.51 -5.64
C VAL A 543 -11.37 -46.09 -4.43
N SER A 544 -11.85 -47.04 -3.63
CA SER A 544 -12.62 -46.75 -2.42
C SER A 544 -11.80 -45.94 -1.41
N ALA A 545 -10.53 -46.29 -1.20
CA ALA A 545 -9.65 -45.57 -0.27
C ALA A 545 -9.37 -44.13 -0.73
N VAL A 546 -9.11 -43.93 -2.03
CA VAL A 546 -8.90 -42.59 -2.61
C VAL A 546 -10.18 -41.75 -2.51
N ALA A 547 -11.33 -42.36 -2.78
CA ALA A 547 -12.62 -41.68 -2.64
C ALA A 547 -12.89 -41.23 -1.19
N GLU A 548 -12.55 -42.04 -0.19
CA GLU A 548 -12.65 -41.63 1.22
C GLU A 548 -11.69 -40.48 1.56
N GLU A 549 -10.46 -40.53 1.05
CA GLU A 549 -9.45 -39.48 1.24
C GLU A 549 -9.88 -38.16 0.58
N ASP A 550 -10.37 -38.21 -0.66
CA ASP A 550 -10.88 -37.04 -1.40
C ASP A 550 -12.09 -36.43 -0.69
N ALA A 551 -13.01 -37.25 -0.18
CA ALA A 551 -14.16 -36.76 0.58
C ALA A 551 -13.75 -36.08 1.89
N ALA A 552 -12.78 -36.66 2.62
CA ALA A 552 -12.25 -36.08 3.84
C ALA A 552 -11.50 -34.77 3.57
N ALA A 553 -10.64 -34.74 2.55
CA ALA A 553 -9.92 -33.54 2.13
C ALA A 553 -10.89 -32.43 1.70
N ALA A 554 -11.93 -32.76 0.94
CA ALA A 554 -12.93 -31.78 0.54
C ALA A 554 -13.73 -31.22 1.74
N GLN A 555 -14.04 -32.06 2.74
CA GLN A 555 -14.65 -31.59 3.99
C GLN A 555 -13.73 -30.69 4.80
N GLU A 556 -12.44 -31.01 4.87
CA GLU A 556 -11.45 -30.22 5.62
C GLU A 556 -11.22 -28.84 5.00
N VAL A 557 -11.24 -28.72 3.66
CA VAL A 557 -11.10 -27.42 2.98
C VAL A 557 -12.42 -26.62 3.01
N SER A 558 -13.58 -27.29 3.11
CA SER A 558 -14.88 -26.62 3.21
C SER A 558 -15.25 -26.16 4.63
N ALA A 559 -14.57 -26.65 5.67
CA ALA A 559 -14.79 -26.32 7.09
C ALA A 559 -13.95 -25.11 7.53
#